data_AF-A0A535SI52-F1
#
_entry.id   AF-A0A535SI52-F1
#
_cell.length_a   1.000
_cell.length_b   1.000
_cell.length_c   1.000
_cell.angle_alpha   90.00
_cell.angle_beta   90.00
_cell.angle_gamma   90.00
#
_symmetry.space_group_name_H-M   'P 1'
#
loop_
_entity.id
_entity.type
_entity.pdbx_description
1 polymer ?
#
loop_
_entity_poly.entity_id
_entity_poly.type
_entity_poly.pdbx_seq_one_letter_code
_entity_poly.pdbx_strand_id
1 'polypeptide(L)'
;MREDGMQVKGLTWLGLRTTQFEEMVKFFRDVMGMQPIRDDPEIAGFQLTNGTQLELYRPEEPFHAFFTTGPVVAFWVDDVDAARATMEAAGIEFIGPIQRAGKTRWNHFRAPDGTVFEILSRADEES
;
A
#
# COMPACT_ATOMS: atom_id res chain seq x y z
N MET A 1 -26.58 5.94 -16.08
CA MET A 1 -26.15 4.99 -15.03
C MET A 1 -24.64 4.93 -15.17
N ARG A 2 -23.86 5.26 -14.14
CA ARG A 2 -22.44 4.89 -14.16
C ARG A 2 -22.43 3.38 -14.00
N GLU A 3 -21.81 2.66 -14.92
CA GLU A 3 -21.55 1.23 -14.74
C GLU A 3 -20.82 1.06 -13.39
N ASP A 4 -21.10 -0.05 -12.69
CA ASP A 4 -20.40 -0.48 -11.47
C ASP A 4 -18.94 -0.86 -11.82
N GLY A 5 -18.19 0.10 -12.34
CA GLY A 5 -16.80 -0.02 -12.75
C GLY A 5 -15.85 0.36 -11.62
N MET A 6 -14.58 -0.02 -11.80
CA MET A 6 -13.48 0.31 -10.90
C MET A 6 -13.52 1.79 -10.44
N GLN A 7 -13.65 2.01 -9.13
CA GLN A 7 -13.65 3.33 -8.51
C GLN A 7 -12.67 3.38 -7.34
N VAL A 8 -11.84 4.43 -7.31
CA VAL A 8 -10.96 4.73 -6.17
C VAL A 8 -11.74 5.51 -5.12
N LYS A 9 -11.78 5.00 -3.89
CA LYS A 9 -12.46 5.64 -2.74
C LYS A 9 -11.55 6.58 -1.95
N GLY A 10 -10.24 6.38 -2.00
CA GLY A 10 -9.27 7.18 -1.26
C GLY A 10 -7.89 6.53 -1.21
N LEU A 11 -6.99 7.14 -0.42
CA LEU A 11 -5.69 6.59 -0.10
C LEU A 11 -5.76 5.87 1.24
N THR A 12 -5.23 4.65 1.32
CA THR A 12 -5.32 3.83 2.55
C THR A 12 -3.97 3.44 3.11
N TRP A 13 -2.93 3.45 2.29
CA TRP A 13 -1.63 2.98 2.69
C TRP A 13 -0.52 3.66 1.89
N LEU A 14 0.63 3.86 2.54
CA LEU A 14 1.86 4.40 1.96
C LEU A 14 3.05 3.53 2.39
N GLY A 15 3.76 2.97 1.42
CA GLY A 15 4.99 2.22 1.63
C GLY A 15 6.20 3.02 1.24
N LEU A 16 7.26 2.98 2.06
CA LEU A 16 8.52 3.62 1.73
C LEU A 16 9.70 2.70 2.05
N ARG A 17 10.49 2.38 1.04
CA ARG A 17 11.77 1.70 1.20
C ARG A 17 12.88 2.75 1.34
N THR A 18 13.72 2.63 2.37
CA THR A 18 14.76 3.64 2.66
C THR A 18 16.02 3.05 3.29
N THR A 19 17.19 3.55 2.89
CA THR A 19 18.48 3.24 3.53
C THR A 19 18.70 4.01 4.84
N GLN A 20 17.89 5.04 5.10
CA GLN A 20 17.95 5.87 6.31
C GLN A 20 16.82 5.50 7.28
N PHE A 21 16.60 4.20 7.49
CA PHE A 21 15.43 3.66 8.20
C PHE A 21 15.23 4.29 9.60
N GLU A 22 16.27 4.29 10.43
CA GLU A 22 16.18 4.82 11.80
C GLU A 22 15.90 6.31 11.87
N GLU A 23 16.48 7.06 10.93
CA GLU A 23 16.28 8.51 10.84
C GLU A 23 14.84 8.83 10.41
N MET A 24 14.31 8.06 9.45
CA MET A 24 12.93 8.20 9.00
C MET A 24 11.92 7.80 10.08
N VAL A 25 12.18 6.71 10.82
CA VAL A 25 11.34 6.30 11.98
C VAL A 25 11.28 7.42 13.02
N LYS A 26 12.44 7.99 13.40
CA LYS A 26 12.52 9.12 14.33
C LYS A 26 11.81 10.35 13.77
N PHE A 27 11.98 10.66 12.48
CA PHE A 27 11.29 11.79 11.85
C PHE A 27 9.77 11.65 11.95
N PHE A 28 9.20 10.50 11.56
CA PHE A 28 7.75 10.31 11.63
C PHE A 28 7.21 10.31 13.06
N ARG A 29 7.93 9.70 13.99
CA ARG A 29 7.52 9.65 15.40
C ARG A 29 7.69 10.99 16.11
N ASP A 30 8.90 11.53 16.10
CA ASP A 30 9.33 12.60 17.00
C ASP A 30 9.05 14.00 16.40
N VAL A 31 9.06 14.13 15.07
CA VAL A 31 8.81 15.41 14.38
C VAL A 31 7.38 15.48 13.86
N MET A 32 6.90 14.42 13.21
CA MET A 32 5.55 14.39 12.63
C MET A 32 4.48 13.89 13.61
N GLY A 33 4.87 13.45 14.82
CA GLY A 33 3.96 13.06 15.89
C GLY A 33 3.16 11.77 15.65
N MET A 34 3.59 10.94 14.70
CA MET A 34 2.89 9.71 14.35
C MET A 34 3.11 8.63 15.40
N GLN A 35 2.04 7.91 15.75
CA GLN A 35 2.13 6.81 16.71
C GLN A 35 2.56 5.52 15.99
N PRO A 36 3.64 4.86 16.45
CA PRO A 36 4.03 3.57 15.91
C PRO A 36 3.01 2.51 16.30
N ILE A 37 2.61 1.69 15.33
CA ILE A 37 1.72 0.54 15.50
C ILE A 37 2.43 -0.79 15.24
N ARG A 38 3.65 -0.73 14.66
CA ARG A 38 4.52 -1.86 14.39
C ARG A 38 5.97 -1.42 14.48
N ASP A 39 6.79 -2.21 15.14
CA ASP A 39 8.22 -1.96 15.33
C ASP A 39 8.97 -3.30 15.30
N ASP A 40 9.18 -3.79 14.07
CA ASP A 40 9.96 -5.00 13.79
C ASP A 40 11.34 -4.61 13.24
N PRO A 41 12.36 -5.48 13.32
CA PRO A 41 13.72 -5.13 12.89
C PRO A 41 13.84 -4.55 11.48
N GLU A 42 12.99 -4.98 10.54
CA GLU A 42 13.04 -4.60 9.13
C GLU A 42 11.88 -3.69 8.70
N ILE A 43 10.85 -3.53 9.55
CA ILE A 43 9.58 -2.89 9.20
C ILE A 43 9.09 -2.03 10.37
N ALA A 44 8.81 -0.76 10.11
CA ALA A 44 8.13 0.12 11.06
C ALA A 44 6.79 0.58 10.47
N GLY A 45 5.73 0.51 11.26
CA GLY A 45 4.38 0.91 10.85
C GLY A 45 3.84 2.04 11.71
N PHE A 46 3.15 2.97 11.07
CA PHE A 46 2.49 4.11 11.70
C PHE A 46 1.04 4.20 11.24
N GLN A 47 0.17 4.66 12.13
CA GLN A 47 -1.23 4.91 11.81
C GLN A 47 -1.50 6.42 11.83
N LEU A 48 -1.98 6.96 10.70
CA LEU A 48 -2.47 8.33 10.63
C LEU A 48 -3.88 8.41 11.24
N THR A 49 -4.27 9.61 11.67
CA THR A 49 -5.55 9.88 12.35
C THR A 49 -6.79 9.55 11.51
N ASN A 50 -6.66 9.52 10.19
CA ASN A 50 -7.73 9.18 9.25
C ASN A 50 -7.78 7.67 8.89
N GLY A 51 -6.97 6.83 9.55
CA GLY A 51 -6.93 5.39 9.26
C GLY A 51 -6.03 4.98 8.09
N THR A 52 -5.30 5.92 7.47
CA THR A 52 -4.22 5.61 6.51
C THR A 52 -3.00 5.06 7.24
N GLN A 53 -2.42 3.97 6.75
CA GLN A 53 -1.21 3.39 7.32
C GLN A 53 0.03 3.82 6.53
N LEU A 54 1.13 4.08 7.23
CA LEU A 54 2.44 4.28 6.64
C LEU A 54 3.35 3.15 7.09
N GLU A 55 4.01 2.48 6.17
CA GLU A 55 5.02 1.47 6.48
C GLU A 55 6.37 1.82 5.87
N LEU A 56 7.40 1.70 6.69
CA LEU A 56 8.79 1.81 6.31
C LEU A 56 9.40 0.42 6.18
N TYR A 57 10.17 0.23 5.12
CA TYR A 57 10.88 -1.00 4.83
C TYR A 57 12.37 -0.74 4.71
N ARG A 58 13.15 -1.61 5.36
CA ARG A 58 14.59 -1.66 5.14
C ARG A 58 14.94 -2.23 3.75
N PRO A 59 16.14 -1.93 3.22
CA PRO A 59 16.66 -2.56 2.01
C PRO A 59 16.86 -4.07 2.14
N GLU A 60 16.96 -4.60 3.36
CA GLU A 60 17.10 -6.03 3.61
C GLU A 60 15.76 -6.79 3.52
N GLU A 61 14.61 -6.11 3.69
CA GLU A 61 13.28 -6.72 3.58
C GLU A 61 13.03 -7.11 2.11
N PRO A 62 12.95 -8.41 1.77
CA PRO A 62 13.02 -8.84 0.37
C PRO A 62 11.70 -8.67 -0.38
N PHE A 63 10.56 -8.65 0.32
CA PHE A 63 9.25 -8.63 -0.33
C PHE A 63 9.03 -7.32 -1.09
N HIS A 64 9.33 -6.17 -0.49
CA HIS A 64 9.12 -4.86 -1.12
C HIS A 64 10.33 -4.35 -1.93
N ALA A 65 11.19 -5.25 -2.43
CA ALA A 65 12.39 -4.87 -3.20
C ALA A 65 12.06 -4.10 -4.49
N PHE A 66 10.82 -4.18 -4.97
CA PHE A 66 10.34 -3.49 -6.16
C PHE A 66 9.91 -2.03 -5.91
N PHE A 67 10.06 -1.49 -4.69
CA PHE A 67 9.80 -0.08 -4.37
C PHE A 67 10.97 0.80 -4.85
N THR A 68 11.07 1.04 -6.16
CA THR A 68 12.24 1.66 -6.79
C THR A 68 12.02 3.10 -7.27
N THR A 69 10.79 3.60 -7.27
CA THR A 69 10.42 4.88 -7.90
C THR A 69 10.03 5.99 -6.91
N GLY A 70 9.94 5.68 -5.62
CA GLY A 70 9.50 6.58 -4.55
C GLY A 70 8.59 5.85 -3.56
N PRO A 71 7.85 6.58 -2.70
CA PRO A 71 6.80 5.97 -1.90
C PRO A 71 5.75 5.30 -2.78
N VAL A 72 5.32 4.10 -2.40
CA VAL A 72 4.22 3.38 -3.04
C VAL A 72 2.92 3.76 -2.35
N VAL A 73 1.93 4.19 -3.12
CA VAL A 73 0.62 4.61 -2.62
C VAL A 73 -0.42 3.54 -2.94
N ALA A 74 -1.26 3.20 -1.95
CA ALA A 74 -2.39 2.31 -2.14
C ALA A 74 -3.70 3.06 -2.37
N PHE A 75 -4.40 2.70 -3.44
CA PHE A 75 -5.74 3.14 -3.76
C PHE A 75 -6.77 2.16 -3.19
N TRP A 76 -7.72 2.68 -2.41
CA TRP A 76 -8.83 1.88 -1.90
C TRP A 76 -9.85 1.62 -3.01
N VAL A 77 -10.14 0.34 -3.22
CA VAL A 77 -11.15 -0.17 -4.14
C VAL A 77 -12.15 -1.06 -3.40
N ASP A 78 -13.32 -1.25 -4.00
CA ASP A 78 -14.34 -2.17 -3.47
C ASP A 78 -13.85 -3.62 -3.42
N ASP A 79 -13.32 -4.11 -4.53
CA ASP A 79 -12.89 -5.50 -4.70
C ASP A 79 -11.58 -5.54 -5.50
N VAL A 80 -10.51 -6.06 -4.89
CA VAL A 80 -9.19 -6.16 -5.52
C VAL A 80 -9.17 -7.18 -6.66
N ASP A 81 -9.92 -8.27 -6.55
CA ASP A 81 -9.99 -9.30 -7.59
C ASP A 81 -10.65 -8.71 -8.87
N ALA A 82 -11.77 -7.99 -8.72
CA ALA A 82 -12.45 -7.32 -9.83
C ALA A 82 -11.66 -6.13 -10.40
N ALA A 83 -11.04 -5.32 -9.52
CA ALA A 83 -10.19 -4.20 -9.92
C ALA A 83 -8.97 -4.68 -10.72
N ARG A 84 -8.29 -5.73 -10.24
CA ARG A 84 -7.15 -6.35 -10.93
C ARG A 84 -7.56 -6.86 -12.31
N ALA A 85 -8.65 -7.60 -12.42
CA ALA A 85 -9.13 -8.10 -13.71
C ALA A 85 -9.42 -6.96 -14.71
N THR A 86 -10.03 -5.86 -14.25
CA THR A 86 -10.29 -4.68 -15.07
C THR A 86 -8.99 -4.03 -15.56
N MET A 87 -8.00 -3.89 -14.68
CA MET A 87 -6.71 -3.26 -14.98
C MET A 87 -5.84 -4.15 -15.89
N GLU A 88 -5.83 -5.46 -15.67
CA GLU A 88 -5.15 -6.43 -16.54
C GLU A 88 -5.74 -6.42 -17.95
N ALA A 89 -7.07 -6.33 -18.09
CA ALA A 89 -7.74 -6.17 -19.39
C ALA A 89 -7.36 -4.86 -20.10
N ALA A 90 -6.95 -3.83 -19.34
CA ALA A 90 -6.43 -2.57 -19.85
C ALA A 90 -4.90 -2.58 -20.10
N GLY A 91 -4.24 -3.72 -19.92
CA GLY A 91 -2.80 -3.90 -20.18
C GLY A 91 -1.87 -3.51 -19.03
N ILE A 92 -2.40 -3.33 -17.81
CA ILE A 92 -1.58 -3.03 -16.62
C ILE A 92 -0.93 -4.31 -16.08
N GLU A 93 0.37 -4.23 -15.76
CA GLU A 93 1.15 -5.35 -15.21
C GLU A 93 1.09 -5.36 -13.66
N PHE A 94 0.65 -6.48 -13.09
CA PHE A 94 0.67 -6.72 -11.65
C PHE A 94 1.93 -7.45 -11.19
N ILE A 95 2.42 -7.04 -10.03
CA ILE A 95 3.60 -7.63 -9.38
C ILE A 95 3.11 -8.73 -8.43
N GLY A 96 3.36 -9.98 -8.80
CA GLY A 96 3.04 -11.14 -7.97
C GLY A 96 1.54 -11.42 -7.79
N PRO A 97 1.19 -12.38 -6.92
CA PRO A 97 -0.20 -12.73 -6.61
C PRO A 97 -0.83 -11.73 -5.63
N ILE A 98 -2.18 -11.68 -5.62
CA ILE A 98 -2.94 -10.93 -4.63
C ILE A 98 -2.59 -11.43 -3.22
N GLN A 99 -2.18 -10.51 -2.36
CA GLN A 99 -1.84 -10.76 -0.95
C GLN A 99 -3.08 -10.62 -0.07
N ARG A 100 -3.08 -11.31 1.08
CA ARG A 100 -4.24 -11.39 1.99
C ARG A 100 -3.79 -11.40 3.45
N ALA A 101 -4.45 -10.59 4.28
CA ALA A 101 -4.29 -10.59 5.73
C ALA A 101 -5.65 -10.28 6.38
N GLY A 102 -6.26 -11.27 7.03
CA GLY A 102 -7.61 -11.15 7.55
C GLY A 102 -8.62 -10.79 6.45
N LYS A 103 -9.30 -9.65 6.62
CA LYS A 103 -10.26 -9.08 5.66
C LYS A 103 -9.63 -8.18 4.60
N THR A 104 -8.34 -7.90 4.71
CA THR A 104 -7.62 -7.02 3.79
C THR A 104 -7.02 -7.82 2.65
N ARG A 105 -7.18 -7.31 1.43
CA ARG A 105 -6.55 -7.83 0.20
C ARG A 105 -5.83 -6.70 -0.49
N TRP A 106 -4.69 -6.98 -1.10
CA TRP A 106 -3.94 -5.98 -1.85
C TRP A 106 -3.10 -6.59 -2.97
N ASN A 107 -2.76 -5.77 -3.96
CA ASN A 107 -1.79 -6.13 -4.98
C ASN A 107 -1.06 -4.90 -5.51
N HIS A 108 0.25 -5.05 -5.69
CA HIS A 108 1.10 -4.06 -6.33
C HIS A 108 1.04 -4.17 -7.86
N PHE A 109 1.18 -3.05 -8.57
CA PHE A 109 1.22 -2.98 -10.03
C PHE A 109 2.15 -1.88 -10.52
N ARG A 110 2.55 -1.95 -11.80
CA ARG A 110 3.27 -0.87 -12.50
C ARG A 110 2.31 -0.06 -13.36
N ALA A 111 2.25 1.25 -13.11
CA ALA A 111 1.53 2.18 -13.97
C ALA A 111 2.24 2.33 -15.33
N PRO A 112 1.59 2.95 -16.34
CA PRO A 112 2.17 3.12 -17.68
C PRO A 112 3.52 3.86 -17.73
N ASP A 113 3.84 4.67 -16.71
CA ASP A 113 5.11 5.39 -16.57
C ASP A 113 6.16 4.60 -15.76
N GLY A 114 5.83 3.38 -15.31
CA GLY A 114 6.69 2.53 -14.48
C GLY A 114 6.59 2.78 -12.97
N THR A 115 5.79 3.76 -12.53
CA THR A 115 5.56 4.02 -11.10
C THR A 115 4.85 2.83 -10.46
N VAL A 116 5.27 2.46 -9.24
CA VAL A 116 4.65 1.35 -8.50
C VAL A 116 3.55 1.90 -7.60
N PHE A 117 2.37 1.29 -7.71
CA PHE A 117 1.21 1.58 -6.87
C PHE A 117 0.64 0.29 -6.31
N GLU A 118 -0.29 0.43 -5.38
CA GLU A 118 -1.07 -0.67 -4.81
C GLU A 118 -2.57 -0.40 -5.01
N ILE A 119 -3.35 -1.46 -5.21
CA ILE A 119 -4.79 -1.44 -4.96
C ILE A 119 -5.08 -2.29 -3.72
N LEU A 120 -6.01 -1.82 -2.89
CA LEU A 120 -6.36 -2.46 -1.63
C LEU A 120 -7.86 -2.46 -1.43
N SER A 121 -8.41 -3.56 -0.91
CA SER A 121 -9.78 -3.60 -0.38
C SER A 121 -9.81 -4.15 1.04
N ARG A 122 -10.78 -3.68 1.82
CA ARG A 122 -11.11 -4.19 3.15
C ARG A 122 -12.52 -4.71 3.07
N ALA A 123 -12.75 -5.99 3.39
CA ALA A 123 -14.12 -6.46 3.55
C ALA A 123 -14.74 -5.77 4.77
N ASP A 124 -15.97 -5.29 4.65
CA ASP A 124 -16.67 -4.62 5.75
C ASP A 124 -16.76 -5.54 6.98
N GLU A 125 -16.78 -4.93 8.17
CA GLU A 125 -17.39 -5.59 9.32
C GLU A 125 -18.89 -5.62 9.07
N GLU A 126 -19.47 -6.82 8.89
CA GLU A 126 -20.91 -6.99 9.01
C GLU A 126 -21.34 -6.30 10.31
N SER A 127 -22.08 -5.20 10.16
CA SER A 127 -22.63 -4.44 11.29
C SER A 127 -23.74 -5.22 11.98
#